data_AF-A0A9E5F308-F1
#
_entry.id   AF-A0A9E5F308-F1
#
_cell.length_a   1.000
_cell.length_b   1.000
_cell.length_c   1.000
_cell.angle_alpha   90.00
_cell.angle_beta   90.00
_cell.angle_gamma   90.00
#
_symmetry.space_group_name_H-M   'P 1'
#
loop_
_entity.id
_entity.type
_entity.pdbx_description
1 polymer ?
#
loop_
_entity_poly.entity_id
_entity_poly.type
_entity_poly.pdbx_seq_one_letter_code
_entity_poly.pdbx_strand_id
1 'polypeptide(L)'
;MKVVLPNRDRRRRAEPQGEDPGRGRKASSALQPDRRRRGPLQRREPDDPSRRKATVSTEISLEIPEGFYGRVAPRSGLASKHGVDVLAGVVDSSYRGEVKVVLLNTDRSNTFFVE
;
A
#
# COMPACT_ATOMS: atom_id res chain seq x y z
N MET A 1 -1.54 16.99 -8.64
CA MET A 1 -1.02 15.87 -9.47
C MET A 1 -1.36 14.57 -8.75
N LYS A 2 -2.19 13.68 -9.33
CA LYS A 2 -2.62 12.46 -8.64
C LYS A 2 -1.53 11.37 -8.70
N VAL A 3 -0.89 11.07 -7.57
CA VAL A 3 0.11 10.01 -7.42
C VAL A 3 -0.47 8.86 -6.59
N VAL A 4 -0.33 7.63 -7.08
CA VAL A 4 -0.80 6.42 -6.40
C VAL A 4 0.39 5.65 -5.85
N LEU A 5 0.37 5.35 -4.56
CA LEU A 5 1.34 4.48 -3.89
C LEU A 5 0.68 3.11 -3.63
N PRO A 6 0.75 2.17 -4.59
CA PRO A 6 -0.04 0.94 -4.54
C PRO A 6 0.43 -0.02 -3.45
N ASN A 7 -0.54 -0.71 -2.85
CA ASN A 7 -0.32 -1.91 -2.06
C ASN A 7 -1.01 -3.10 -2.73
N ARG A 8 -0.26 -4.19 -2.91
CA ARG A 8 -0.67 -5.29 -3.80
C ARG A 8 -1.53 -6.35 -3.13
N ASP A 9 -1.98 -6.18 -1.88
CA ASP A 9 -2.84 -7.15 -1.19
C ASP A 9 -4.29 -7.08 -1.71
N ARG A 10 -4.49 -7.33 -3.02
CA ARG A 10 -5.82 -7.57 -3.60
C ARG A 10 -6.24 -8.99 -3.29
N ARG A 11 -6.79 -9.23 -2.10
CA ARG A 11 -7.71 -10.35 -1.93
C ARG A 11 -8.98 -10.06 -2.73
N ARG A 12 -9.11 -10.58 -3.95
CA ARG A 12 -10.45 -10.81 -4.50
C ARG A 12 -11.03 -11.99 -3.72
N ARG A 13 -12.05 -11.76 -2.89
CA ARG A 13 -12.93 -12.85 -2.48
C ARG A 13 -13.54 -13.40 -3.78
N ALA A 14 -13.43 -14.70 -4.01
CA ALA A 14 -14.31 -15.34 -4.99
C ALA A 14 -15.73 -15.18 -4.45
N GLU A 15 -16.61 -14.55 -5.22
CA GLU A 15 -18.04 -14.56 -4.89
C GLU A 15 -18.51 -16.02 -4.90
N PRO A 16 -19.26 -16.47 -3.88
CA PRO A 16 -19.87 -17.78 -3.93
C PRO A 16 -20.86 -17.79 -5.11
N GLN A 17 -20.63 -18.66 -6.09
CA GLN A 17 -21.62 -18.94 -7.13
C GLN A 17 -22.90 -19.42 -6.45
N GLY A 18 -24.02 -18.80 -6.82
CA GLY A 18 -25.30 -18.89 -6.13
C GLY A 18 -25.78 -20.31 -5.87
N GLU A 19 -26.44 -20.49 -4.73
CA GLU A 19 -27.16 -21.71 -4.38
C GLU A 19 -28.36 -21.89 -5.32
N ASP A 20 -28.47 -23.09 -5.91
CA ASP A 20 -29.58 -23.58 -6.71
C ASP A 20 -30.80 -23.87 -5.81
N PRO A 21 -32.01 -23.32 -6.07
CA PRO A 21 -33.15 -23.54 -5.20
C PRO A 21 -33.87 -24.84 -5.57
N GLY A 22 -33.66 -25.90 -4.79
CA GLY A 22 -34.72 -26.90 -4.60
C GLY A 22 -34.29 -28.35 -4.32
N ARG A 23 -34.62 -28.83 -3.12
CA ARG A 23 -35.53 -29.96 -2.85
C ARG A 23 -35.31 -30.49 -1.43
N GLY A 24 -36.39 -30.53 -0.65
CA GLY A 24 -36.39 -31.14 0.67
C GLY A 24 -36.26 -32.66 0.63
N ARG A 25 -35.74 -33.22 1.72
CA ARG A 25 -36.07 -34.54 2.31
C ARG A 25 -35.47 -34.59 3.73
N LYS A 26 -36.27 -35.06 4.69
CA LYS A 26 -35.86 -35.30 6.09
C LYS A 26 -34.99 -36.56 6.18
N ALA A 27 -33.94 -36.54 6.98
CA ALA A 27 -33.40 -37.72 7.67
C ALA A 27 -32.48 -37.30 8.85
N SER A 28 -32.64 -38.02 9.94
CA SER A 28 -31.91 -37.95 11.20
C SER A 28 -30.48 -38.51 11.13
N SER A 29 -29.66 -38.10 12.11
CA SER A 29 -28.44 -38.74 12.64
C SER A 29 -27.10 -38.01 12.39
N ALA A 30 -26.40 -37.81 13.51
CA ALA A 30 -24.97 -37.47 13.69
C ALA A 30 -24.36 -36.38 12.80
N LEU A 31 -24.39 -35.13 13.28
CA LEU A 31 -23.55 -34.06 12.72
C LEU A 31 -22.11 -34.24 13.23
N GLN A 32 -21.27 -34.86 12.41
CA GLN A 32 -19.81 -34.74 12.52
C GLN A 32 -19.44 -33.25 12.43
N PRO A 33 -18.39 -32.75 13.13
CA PRO A 33 -17.93 -31.39 12.90
C PRO A 33 -17.47 -31.26 11.44
N ASP A 34 -18.28 -30.52 10.68
CA ASP A 34 -18.06 -30.15 9.29
C ASP A 34 -16.67 -29.51 9.17
N ARG A 35 -15.69 -30.32 8.76
CA ARG A 35 -14.40 -29.86 8.27
C ARG A 35 -14.68 -29.15 6.95
N ARG A 36 -15.31 -27.97 7.01
CA ARG A 36 -15.49 -27.08 5.86
C ARG A 36 -14.12 -26.94 5.23
N ARG A 37 -14.04 -27.49 4.03
CA ARG A 37 -12.88 -27.53 3.16
C ARG A 37 -12.19 -26.17 3.22
N ARG A 38 -11.09 -26.06 3.99
CA ARG A 38 -10.19 -24.92 3.83
C ARG A 38 -9.60 -25.10 2.44
N GLY A 39 -10.18 -24.38 1.48
CA GLY A 39 -9.61 -24.30 0.13
C GLY A 39 -8.12 -23.93 0.23
N PRO A 40 -7.32 -24.31 -0.78
CA PRO A 40 -5.88 -24.08 -0.72
C PRO A 40 -5.60 -22.62 -0.38
N LEU A 41 -4.78 -22.38 0.65
CA LEU A 41 -4.25 -21.05 0.93
C LEU A 41 -3.49 -20.64 -0.34
N GLN A 42 -4.11 -19.77 -1.15
CA GLN A 42 -3.45 -19.24 -2.35
C GLN A 42 -2.12 -18.65 -1.89
N ARG A 43 -1.02 -19.10 -2.50
CA ARG A 43 0.32 -18.59 -2.20
C ARG A 43 0.28 -17.07 -2.34
N ARG A 44 0.73 -16.35 -1.32
CA ARG A 44 0.97 -14.91 -1.45
C ARG A 44 2.05 -14.74 -2.50
N GLU A 45 1.71 -14.12 -3.62
CA GLU A 45 2.73 -13.58 -4.52
C GLU A 45 3.62 -12.64 -3.68
N PRO A 46 4.95 -12.72 -3.80
CA PRO A 46 5.84 -11.83 -3.06
C PRO A 46 5.46 -10.37 -3.32
N ASP A 47 5.36 -9.58 -2.25
CA ASP A 47 5.19 -8.12 -2.36
C ASP A 47 6.35 -7.57 -3.21
N ASP A 48 6.07 -7.01 -4.40
CA ASP A 48 7.07 -6.33 -5.22
C ASP A 48 7.37 -4.96 -4.58
N PRO A 49 8.51 -4.79 -3.88
CA PRO A 49 8.81 -3.56 -3.16
C PRO A 49 9.08 -2.39 -4.10
N SER A 50 9.41 -2.65 -5.37
CA SER A 50 9.73 -1.64 -6.38
C SER A 50 8.52 -0.78 -6.73
N ARG A 51 7.31 -1.35 -6.63
CA ARG A 51 6.05 -0.67 -6.98
C ARG A 51 5.48 0.22 -5.88
N ARG A 52 6.05 0.23 -4.67
CA ARG A 52 5.53 0.98 -3.51
C ARG A 52 6.19 2.35 -3.34
N LYS A 53 7.01 2.77 -4.29
CA LYS A 53 7.73 4.03 -4.31
C LYS A 53 7.19 4.93 -5.42
N ALA A 54 7.08 6.22 -5.15
CA ALA A 54 6.81 7.22 -6.19
C ALA A 54 7.59 8.50 -5.90
N THR A 55 8.09 9.13 -6.95
CA THR A 55 8.72 10.45 -6.86
C THR A 55 7.67 11.50 -7.23
N VAL A 56 7.44 12.47 -6.34
CA VAL A 56 6.50 13.56 -6.52
C VAL A 56 7.27 14.84 -6.78
N SER A 57 6.99 15.48 -7.91
CA SER A 57 7.49 16.82 -8.23
C SER A 57 6.84 17.85 -7.32
N THR A 58 7.64 18.80 -6.81
CA THR A 58 7.15 19.91 -5.98
C THR A 58 7.05 21.21 -6.76
N GLU A 59 7.68 21.29 -7.94
CA GLU A 59 7.84 22.52 -8.73
C GLU A 59 8.56 23.65 -7.96
N ILE A 60 9.25 23.31 -6.86
CA ILE A 60 10.00 24.24 -6.03
C ILE A 60 11.49 23.99 -6.25
N SER A 61 12.23 25.06 -6.50
CA SER A 61 13.69 25.08 -6.44
C SER A 61 14.13 26.04 -5.34
N LEU A 62 15.26 25.77 -4.70
CA LEU A 62 15.75 26.52 -3.54
C LEU A 62 17.22 26.89 -3.75
N GLU A 63 17.61 28.02 -3.18
CA GLU A 63 19.02 28.35 -2.95
C GLU A 63 19.28 28.28 -1.44
N ILE A 64 19.97 27.22 -1.03
CA ILE A 64 20.26 26.97 0.38
C ILE A 64 21.61 27.62 0.71
N PRO A 65 21.71 28.41 1.79
CA PRO A 65 22.97 29.04 2.17
C PRO A 65 24.08 28.02 2.43
N GLU A 66 25.32 28.39 2.11
CA GLU A 66 26.48 27.53 2.38
C GLU A 66 26.61 27.19 3.86
N GLY A 67 27.00 25.94 4.14
CA GLY A 67 27.06 25.39 5.50
C GLY A 67 25.72 24.84 6.02
N PHE A 68 24.65 24.91 5.23
CA PHE A 68 23.34 24.33 5.54
C PHE A 68 22.91 23.30 4.49
N TYR A 69 21.95 22.46 4.85
CA TYR A 69 21.27 21.56 3.92
C TYR A 69 19.76 21.64 4.15
N GLY A 70 19.00 21.33 3.11
CA GLY A 70 17.55 21.23 3.16
C GLY A 70 17.16 19.82 3.57
N ARG A 71 16.16 19.70 4.45
CA ARG A 71 15.63 18.40 4.87
C ARG A 71 14.18 18.22 4.46
N VAL A 72 13.93 17.31 3.53
CA VAL A 72 12.59 16.78 3.24
C VAL A 72 12.30 15.68 4.26
N ALA A 73 11.25 15.87 5.06
CA ALA A 73 10.93 15.00 6.18
C ALA A 73 9.49 14.47 6.08
N PRO A 74 9.23 13.24 6.56
CA PRO A 74 7.87 12.71 6.62
C PRO A 74 7.04 13.46 7.66
N ARG A 75 5.75 13.63 7.39
CA ARG A 75 4.78 14.10 8.40
C ARG A 75 4.43 12.93 9.32
N SER A 76 4.64 13.09 10.62
CA SER A 76 4.44 12.01 11.62
C SER A 76 3.04 11.39 11.57
N GLY A 77 2.00 12.19 11.31
CA GLY A 77 0.63 11.69 11.15
C GLY A 77 0.45 10.78 9.94
N LEU A 78 1.10 11.09 8.81
CA LEU A 78 1.04 10.24 7.61
C LEU A 78 1.85 8.96 7.79
N ALA A 79 3.02 9.06 8.44
CA ALA A 79 3.84 7.90 8.77
C ALA A 79 3.10 6.91 9.68
N SER A 80 2.54 7.40 10.79
CA SER A 80 1.88 6.56 11.80
C SER A 80 0.52 6.01 11.36
N LYS A 81 -0.29 6.80 10.66
CA LYS A 81 -1.67 6.40 10.31
C LYS A 81 -1.77 5.68 8.96
N HIS A 82 -0.84 5.96 8.04
CA HIS A 82 -0.94 5.50 6.65
C HIS A 82 0.33 4.80 6.15
N GLY A 83 1.38 4.69 6.98
CA GLY A 83 2.63 4.08 6.56
C GLY A 83 3.31 4.83 5.42
N VAL A 84 3.18 6.16 5.35
CA VAL A 84 3.86 6.96 4.32
C VAL A 84 5.18 7.49 4.88
N ASP A 85 6.27 7.13 4.23
CA ASP A 85 7.62 7.57 4.57
C ASP A 85 8.25 8.34 3.41
N VAL A 86 9.29 9.13 3.72
CA VAL A 86 10.11 9.86 2.75
C VAL A 86 11.48 9.20 2.69
N LEU A 87 11.84 8.72 1.51
CA LEU A 87 13.19 8.27 1.20
C LEU A 87 14.08 9.45 0.80
N ALA A 88 15.39 9.25 0.90
CA ALA A 88 16.38 10.31 0.76
C ALA A 88 16.03 11.50 1.67
N GLY A 89 16.06 12.73 1.15
CA GLY A 89 15.57 13.92 1.84
C GLY A 89 16.64 14.93 2.23
N VAL A 90 17.91 14.69 1.90
CA VAL A 90 18.97 15.71 1.96
C VAL A 90 18.97 16.48 0.63
N VAL A 91 18.91 17.81 0.72
CA VAL A 91 19.07 18.74 -0.42
C VAL A 91 20.32 19.58 -0.16
N ASP A 92 21.34 19.42 -0.99
CA ASP A 92 22.64 20.08 -0.82
C ASP A 92 22.57 21.60 -1.09
N SER A 93 23.48 22.37 -0.50
CA SER A 93 23.59 23.83 -0.72
C SER A 93 23.82 24.20 -2.18
N SER A 94 24.52 23.35 -2.92
CA SER A 94 24.82 23.52 -4.35
C SER A 94 23.71 23.06 -5.29
N TYR A 95 22.65 22.42 -4.79
CA TYR A 95 21.55 21.96 -5.64
C TYR A 95 20.72 23.15 -6.15
N ARG A 96 20.43 23.17 -7.44
CA ARG A 96 19.60 24.20 -8.10
C ARG A 96 18.44 23.63 -8.92
N GLY A 97 18.31 22.31 -8.92
CA GLY A 97 17.19 21.64 -9.58
C GLY A 97 15.91 21.72 -8.75
N GLU A 98 14.85 21.17 -9.33
CA GLU A 98 13.57 21.01 -8.66
C GLU A 98 13.69 20.00 -7.51
N VAL A 99 13.25 20.39 -6.31
CA VAL A 99 13.13 19.48 -5.17
C VAL A 99 12.03 18.47 -5.47
N LYS A 100 12.33 17.18 -5.33
CA LYS A 100 11.34 16.10 -5.46
C LYS A 100 11.25 15.31 -4.18
N VAL A 101 10.04 14.83 -3.87
CA VAL A 101 9.80 13.99 -2.70
C VAL A 101 9.70 12.53 -3.14
N VAL A 102 10.62 11.70 -2.65
CA VAL A 102 10.58 10.25 -2.90
C VAL A 102 9.77 9.60 -1.79
N LEU A 103 8.52 9.24 -2.08
CA LEU A 103 7.62 8.62 -1.13
C LEU A 103 7.74 7.09 -1.17
N LEU A 104 7.64 6.46 -0.01
CA LEU A 104 7.50 5.01 0.16
C LEU A 104 6.23 4.71 0.96
N ASN A 105 5.40 3.80 0.46
CA ASN A 105 4.33 3.20 1.25
C ASN A 105 4.85 1.95 1.97
N THR A 106 4.84 1.96 3.31
CA THR A 106 5.24 0.88 4.20
C THR A 106 4.07 0.09 4.76
N ASP A 107 2.84 0.61 4.67
CA ASP A 107 1.65 -0.23 4.84
C ASP A 107 1.72 -1.34 3.77
N ARG A 108 1.23 -2.54 4.06
CA ARG A 108 1.17 -3.64 3.06
C ARG A 108 -0.26 -3.87 2.55
N SER A 109 -1.24 -3.28 3.22
CA SER A 109 -2.66 -3.55 3.02
C SER A 109 -3.35 -2.44 2.24
N ASN A 110 -3.02 -1.17 2.51
CA ASN A 110 -3.77 -0.03 1.98
C ASN A 110 -3.00 0.80 0.96
N THR A 111 -3.59 1.01 -0.21
CA THR A 111 -3.02 1.95 -1.20
C THR A 111 -3.22 3.38 -0.72
N PHE A 112 -2.18 4.22 -0.82
CA PHE A 112 -2.26 5.65 -0.48
C PHE A 112 -2.33 6.50 -1.75
N PHE A 113 -3.17 7.54 -1.73
CA PHE A 113 -3.35 8.47 -2.83
C PHE A 113 -2.86 9.85 -2.40
N VAL A 114 -2.06 10.48 -3.25
CA VAL A 114 -1.57 11.86 -3.12
C VAL A 114 -2.20 12.66 -4.24
N GLU A 115 -2.69 13.87 -3.97
CA GLU A 115 -3.37 14.75 -4.94
C GLU A 115 -2.62 16.07 -5.14
#